data_AF-M6HKX4-F1
#
_entry.id   AF-M6HKX4-F1
#
_cell.length_a   1.000
_cell.length_b   1.000
_cell.length_c   1.000
_cell.angle_alpha   90.00
_cell.angle_beta   90.00
_cell.angle_gamma   90.00
#
_symmetry.space_group_name_H-M   'P 1'
#
loop_
_entity.id
_entity.type
_entity.pdbx_description
1 polymer ?
#
loop_
_entity_poly.entity_id
_entity_poly.type
_entity_poly.pdbx_seq_one_letter_code
_entity_poly.pdbx_strand_id
1 'polypeptide(L)'
;MKSNSIKEQKIQAFLTSSKVNTVPATSISLVEPDIDEIADKINKLVEGAENDFKNGMLKYIAAGEMLIQQKESMPYGEFTAWQKKNLTFSIPSASIYMKFAKYKIELTKSKEKTIRGARILIKELEDASNPNSKTGKNQNKQKLFDEPKMYYKKFLSGEKLSTSEKRTVKLYLKSEIENIKDKMNAKINKINNHISKL
;
A
#
# COMPACT_ATOMS: atom_id res chain seq x y z
N MET A 1 26.76 62.23 -22.34
CA MET A 1 27.48 60.98 -22.67
C MET A 1 28.35 60.52 -21.49
N LYS A 2 27.77 59.84 -20.49
CA LYS A 2 28.51 59.19 -19.38
C LYS A 2 27.61 58.09 -18.77
N SER A 3 27.55 56.91 -19.38
CA SER A 3 26.75 55.78 -18.89
C SER A 3 27.34 54.40 -19.25
N ASN A 4 28.66 54.30 -19.43
CA ASN A 4 29.33 53.00 -19.69
C ASN A 4 30.38 52.61 -18.63
N SER A 5 30.65 53.44 -17.63
CA SER A 5 31.77 53.19 -16.69
C SER A 5 31.42 52.32 -15.47
N ILE A 6 30.14 52.07 -15.18
CA ILE A 6 29.73 51.34 -13.96
C ILE A 6 29.54 49.83 -14.22
N LYS A 7 29.22 49.43 -15.46
CA LYS A 7 29.05 48.01 -15.83
C LYS A 7 30.40 47.29 -15.97
N GLU A 8 31.43 47.98 -16.45
CA GLU A 8 32.76 47.39 -16.64
C GLU A 8 33.53 47.20 -15.32
N GLN A 9 33.35 48.10 -14.34
CA GLN A 9 33.97 47.98 -13.02
C GLN A 9 33.37 46.82 -12.18
N LYS A 10 32.11 46.46 -12.39
CA LYS A 10 31.47 45.32 -11.71
C LYS A 10 31.86 43.95 -12.30
N ILE A 11 32.19 43.90 -13.59
CA ILE A 11 32.66 42.66 -14.24
C ILE A 11 34.11 42.36 -13.86
N GLN A 12 34.96 43.39 -13.72
CA GLN A 12 36.33 43.21 -13.27
C GLN A 12 36.43 42.85 -11.78
N ALA A 13 35.54 43.35 -10.92
CA ALA A 13 35.48 42.96 -9.51
C ALA A 13 34.98 41.51 -9.27
N PHE A 14 34.22 40.95 -10.22
CA PHE A 14 33.74 39.56 -10.15
C PHE A 14 34.81 38.54 -10.61
N LEU A 15 35.82 38.98 -11.38
CA LEU A 15 36.87 38.12 -11.94
C LEU A 15 38.17 38.11 -11.12
N THR A 16 38.31 38.94 -10.08
CA THR A 16 39.57 39.09 -9.33
C THR A 16 39.55 38.54 -7.90
N SER A 17 38.51 37.81 -7.48
CA SER A 17 38.41 37.24 -6.13
C SER A 17 38.49 35.71 -6.06
N SER A 18 39.30 35.09 -6.93
CA SER A 18 39.66 33.67 -6.80
C SER A 18 41.15 33.53 -6.52
N LYS A 19 41.52 33.83 -5.26
CA LYS A 19 42.83 33.51 -4.72
C LYS A 19 42.92 31.99 -4.58
N VAL A 20 43.58 31.35 -5.54
CA VAL A 20 43.86 29.91 -5.56
C VAL A 20 44.78 29.58 -4.40
N ASN A 21 44.22 29.04 -3.32
CA ASN A 21 44.99 28.32 -2.31
C ASN A 21 45.34 26.96 -2.89
N THR A 22 46.60 26.79 -3.31
CA THR A 22 47.20 25.49 -3.65
C THR A 22 47.39 24.68 -2.36
N VAL A 23 46.41 23.85 -2.04
CA VAL A 23 46.55 22.78 -1.05
C VAL A 23 47.33 21.64 -1.72
N PRO A 24 48.33 21.02 -1.06
CA PRO A 24 49.10 19.93 -1.66
C PRO A 24 48.17 18.78 -2.04
N ALA A 25 48.44 18.21 -3.22
CA ALA A 25 47.69 17.12 -3.80
C ALA A 25 47.74 15.88 -2.89
N THR A 26 46.76 15.75 -2.00
CA THR A 26 46.35 14.46 -1.47
C THR A 26 45.82 13.69 -2.66
N SER A 27 46.57 12.69 -3.10
CA SER A 27 46.14 11.69 -4.08
C SER A 27 44.95 10.93 -3.51
N ILE A 28 43.75 11.49 -3.69
CA ILE A 28 42.51 10.75 -3.55
C ILE A 28 42.53 9.78 -4.72
N SER A 29 42.89 8.53 -4.43
CA SER A 29 42.56 7.40 -5.28
C SER A 29 41.06 7.47 -5.56
N LEU A 30 40.66 8.03 -6.71
CA LEU A 30 39.35 7.76 -7.30
C LEU A 30 39.34 6.27 -7.63
N VAL A 31 38.96 5.47 -6.65
CA VAL A 31 38.32 4.19 -6.95
C VAL A 31 37.01 4.62 -7.57
N GLU A 32 36.95 4.73 -8.90
CA GLU A 32 35.68 4.76 -9.59
C GLU A 32 34.97 3.48 -9.14
N PRO A 33 33.87 3.59 -8.36
CA PRO A 33 33.09 2.40 -8.09
C PRO A 33 32.67 1.89 -9.47
N ASP A 34 32.92 0.61 -9.72
CA ASP A 34 32.39 -0.13 -10.87
C ASP A 34 30.87 -0.20 -10.68
N ILE A 35 30.21 0.94 -10.91
CA ILE A 35 28.78 1.10 -10.81
C ILE A 35 28.26 0.54 -12.11
N ASP A 36 27.63 -0.62 -12.02
CA ASP A 36 26.80 -1.14 -13.08
C ASP A 36 25.77 -0.05 -13.49
N GLU A 37 25.96 0.52 -14.68
CA GLU A 37 25.09 1.57 -15.20
C GLU A 37 23.62 1.14 -15.28
N ILE A 38 23.37 -0.16 -15.47
CA ILE A 38 22.02 -0.72 -15.50
C ILE A 38 21.44 -0.69 -14.08
N ALA A 39 22.22 -1.08 -13.07
CA ALA A 39 21.78 -1.02 -11.68
C ALA A 39 21.45 0.42 -11.25
N ASP A 40 22.27 1.40 -11.62
CA ASP A 40 21.99 2.82 -11.35
C ASP A 40 20.70 3.31 -12.04
N LYS A 41 20.50 2.95 -13.31
CA LYS A 41 19.24 3.26 -14.04
C LYS A 41 18.02 2.62 -13.36
N ILE A 42 18.12 1.37 -12.92
CA ILE A 42 17.03 0.68 -12.20
C ILE A 42 16.69 1.42 -10.91
N ASN A 43 17.70 1.78 -10.11
CA ASN A 43 17.48 2.49 -8.84
C ASN A 43 16.80 3.84 -9.07
N LYS A 44 17.24 4.61 -10.08
CA LYS A 44 16.62 5.90 -10.46
C LYS A 44 15.16 5.74 -10.88
N LEU A 45 14.82 4.70 -11.65
CA LEU A 45 13.44 4.43 -12.04
C LEU A 45 12.55 4.08 -10.84
N VAL A 46 13.07 3.28 -9.91
CA VAL A 46 12.34 2.92 -8.68
C VAL A 46 12.13 4.17 -7.81
N GLU A 47 13.17 4.97 -7.58
CA GLU A 47 13.06 6.21 -6.81
C GLU A 47 12.06 7.19 -7.45
N GLY A 48 12.09 7.33 -8.78
CA GLY A 48 11.13 8.13 -9.53
C GLY A 48 9.69 7.66 -9.32
N ALA A 49 9.43 6.35 -9.45
CA ALA A 49 8.11 5.78 -9.24
C ALA A 49 7.60 5.97 -7.80
N GLU A 50 8.48 5.89 -6.80
CA GLU A 50 8.13 6.13 -5.41
C GLU A 50 7.75 7.60 -5.14
N ASN A 51 8.50 8.53 -5.73
CA ASN A 51 8.20 9.95 -5.66
C ASN A 51 6.88 10.30 -6.36
N ASP A 52 6.64 9.75 -7.55
CA ASP A 52 5.39 9.92 -8.29
C ASP A 52 4.20 9.40 -7.50
N PHE A 53 4.34 8.23 -6.87
CA PHE A 53 3.32 7.68 -6.00
C PHE A 53 3.02 8.61 -4.81
N LYS A 54 4.06 9.09 -4.12
CA LYS A 54 3.92 10.01 -2.98
C LYS A 54 3.18 11.28 -3.40
N ASN A 55 3.57 11.86 -4.53
CA ASN A 55 2.91 13.03 -5.10
C ASN A 55 1.45 12.75 -5.50
N GLY A 56 1.17 11.56 -6.07
CA GLY A 56 -0.17 11.10 -6.36
C GLY A 56 -1.04 10.97 -5.11
N MET A 57 -0.50 10.38 -4.04
CA MET A 57 -1.20 10.26 -2.75
C MET A 57 -1.56 11.62 -2.17
N LEU A 58 -0.64 12.58 -2.20
CA LEU A 58 -0.91 13.96 -1.75
C LEU A 58 -2.02 14.63 -2.56
N LYS A 59 -2.08 14.39 -3.87
CA LYS A 59 -3.19 14.89 -4.72
C LYS A 59 -4.53 14.27 -4.33
N TYR A 60 -4.58 12.97 -4.03
CA TYR A 60 -5.83 12.34 -3.56
C TYR A 60 -6.26 12.86 -2.18
N ILE A 61 -5.32 13.11 -1.28
CA ILE A 61 -5.59 13.75 0.01
C ILE A 61 -6.20 15.14 -0.20
N ALA A 62 -5.57 15.98 -1.02
CA ALA A 62 -6.07 17.33 -1.33
C ALA A 62 -7.47 17.29 -1.97
N ALA A 63 -7.70 16.38 -2.92
CA ALA A 63 -9.03 16.17 -3.49
C ALA A 63 -10.05 15.76 -2.42
N GLY A 64 -9.65 14.91 -1.47
CA GLY A 64 -10.47 14.54 -0.31
C GLY A 64 -10.82 15.72 0.60
N GLU A 65 -9.87 16.62 0.86
CA GLU A 65 -10.08 17.84 1.63
C GLU A 65 -11.12 18.75 0.93
N MET A 66 -10.98 18.96 -0.37
CA MET A 66 -11.95 19.74 -1.17
C MET A 66 -13.34 19.09 -1.18
N LEU A 67 -13.43 17.77 -1.26
CA LEU A 67 -14.70 17.04 -1.20
C LEU A 67 -15.38 17.19 0.16
N ILE A 68 -14.63 17.22 1.26
CA ILE A 68 -15.16 17.46 2.60
C ILE A 68 -15.71 18.88 2.70
N GLN A 69 -14.93 19.88 2.29
CA GLN A 69 -15.36 21.29 2.28
C GLN A 69 -16.64 21.49 1.46
N GLN A 70 -16.68 20.93 0.24
CA GLN A 70 -17.86 21.02 -0.61
C GLN A 70 -19.09 20.31 -0.01
N LYS A 71 -18.88 19.20 0.71
CA LYS A 71 -19.98 18.51 1.39
C LYS A 71 -20.54 19.33 2.54
N GLU A 72 -19.67 20.01 3.28
CA GLU A 72 -20.03 20.85 4.43
C GLU A 72 -20.75 22.13 4.02
N SER A 73 -20.44 22.67 2.83
CA SER A 73 -21.09 23.88 2.30
C SER A 73 -22.49 23.63 1.72
N MET A 74 -22.99 22.39 1.74
CA MET A 74 -24.22 21.99 1.07
C MET A 74 -25.29 21.46 2.03
N PRO A 75 -26.59 21.60 1.70
CA PRO A 75 -27.67 20.98 2.46
C PRO A 75 -27.56 19.45 2.52
N TYR A 76 -28.13 18.88 3.58
CA TYR A 76 -28.15 17.43 3.77
C TYR A 76 -28.81 16.72 2.58
N GLY A 77 -28.14 15.68 2.06
CA GLY A 77 -28.64 14.85 0.97
C GLY A 77 -28.31 15.34 -0.45
N GLU A 78 -27.93 16.60 -0.64
CA GLU A 78 -27.65 17.13 -1.99
C GLU A 78 -26.27 16.75 -2.53
N PHE A 79 -25.32 16.44 -1.65
CA PHE A 79 -23.93 16.19 -2.04
C PHE A 79 -23.78 15.06 -3.06
N THR A 80 -24.54 13.97 -2.90
CA THR A 80 -24.49 12.84 -3.83
C THR A 80 -24.96 13.21 -5.23
N ALA A 81 -25.98 14.08 -5.34
CA ALA A 81 -26.47 14.55 -6.63
C ALA A 81 -25.45 15.49 -7.30
N TRP A 82 -24.86 16.39 -6.52
CA TRP A 82 -23.77 17.26 -6.98
C TRP A 82 -22.57 16.45 -7.48
N GLN A 83 -22.16 15.41 -6.76
CA GLN A 83 -21.05 14.53 -7.17
C GLN A 83 -21.30 13.90 -8.54
N LYS A 84 -22.49 13.33 -8.76
CA LYS A 84 -22.86 12.69 -10.03
C LYS A 84 -22.85 13.67 -11.21
N LYS A 85 -23.16 14.93 -10.96
CA LYS A 85 -23.21 15.97 -11.99
C LYS A 85 -21.84 16.56 -12.32
N ASN A 86 -20.98 16.74 -11.31
CA ASN A 86 -19.75 17.54 -11.46
C ASN A 86 -18.46 16.73 -11.49
N LEU A 87 -18.46 15.46 -11.04
CA LEU A 87 -17.25 14.65 -10.95
C LEU A 87 -17.26 13.55 -12.02
N THR A 88 -16.10 13.30 -12.62
CA THR A 88 -15.90 12.25 -13.63
C THR A 88 -15.61 10.88 -13.03
N PHE A 89 -15.30 10.83 -11.73
CA PHE A 89 -15.02 9.58 -11.00
C PHE A 89 -16.20 9.13 -10.15
N SER A 90 -16.18 7.86 -9.76
CA SER A 90 -17.28 7.23 -9.05
C SER A 90 -17.46 7.72 -7.61
N ILE A 91 -18.69 7.68 -7.11
CA ILE A 91 -19.03 8.01 -5.71
C ILE A 91 -18.18 7.22 -4.69
N PRO A 92 -17.93 5.90 -4.87
CA PRO A 92 -17.03 5.17 -3.98
C PRO A 92 -15.60 5.75 -3.95
N SER A 93 -15.09 6.21 -5.10
CA SER A 93 -13.75 6.82 -5.17
C SER A 93 -13.71 8.13 -4.40
N ALA A 94 -14.76 8.96 -4.54
CA ALA A 94 -14.91 10.19 -3.77
C ALA A 94 -14.85 9.93 -2.26
N SER A 95 -15.60 8.92 -1.79
CA SER A 95 -15.60 8.50 -0.39
C SER A 95 -14.22 8.04 0.09
N ILE A 96 -13.48 7.30 -0.75
CA ILE A 96 -12.09 6.89 -0.46
C ILE A 96 -11.18 8.12 -0.31
N TYR A 97 -11.25 9.09 -1.22
CA TYR A 97 -10.42 10.30 -1.13
C TYR A 97 -10.73 11.11 0.12
N MET A 98 -12.02 11.27 0.47
CA MET A 98 -12.41 11.89 1.74
C MET A 98 -11.84 11.14 2.95
N LYS A 99 -11.77 9.80 2.91
CA LYS A 99 -11.09 9.03 3.96
C LYS A 99 -9.58 9.30 3.98
N PHE A 100 -8.94 9.40 2.82
CA PHE A 100 -7.50 9.74 2.75
C PHE A 100 -7.22 11.09 3.40
N ALA A 101 -8.07 12.08 3.18
CA ALA A 101 -7.97 13.37 3.85
C ALA A 101 -8.11 13.26 5.37
N LYS A 102 -9.09 12.49 5.87
CA LYS A 102 -9.29 12.28 7.31
C LYS A 102 -8.09 11.65 8.01
N TYR A 103 -7.40 10.73 7.34
CA TYR A 103 -6.24 10.00 7.86
C TYR A 103 -4.92 10.48 7.26
N LYS A 104 -4.85 11.76 6.85
CA LYS A 104 -3.69 12.36 6.18
C LYS A 104 -2.40 12.21 6.99
N ILE A 105 -2.48 12.38 8.31
CA ILE A 105 -1.31 12.35 9.19
C ILE A 105 -0.72 10.94 9.22
N GLU A 106 -1.56 9.93 9.38
CA GLU A 106 -1.18 8.53 9.44
C GLU A 106 -0.65 8.04 8.10
N LEU A 107 -1.31 8.41 6.99
CA LEU A 107 -0.87 8.07 5.64
C LEU A 107 0.49 8.70 5.31
N THR A 108 0.70 9.97 5.65
CA THR A 108 1.96 10.66 5.36
C THR A 108 3.12 10.12 6.18
N LYS A 109 2.85 9.63 7.40
CA LYS A 109 3.86 8.97 8.26
C LYS A 109 4.12 7.52 7.87
N SER A 110 3.19 6.87 7.18
CA SER A 110 3.30 5.47 6.81
C SER A 110 4.36 5.24 5.72
N LYS A 111 4.95 4.05 5.69
CA LYS A 111 5.85 3.59 4.61
C LYS A 111 5.08 3.02 3.42
N GLU A 112 3.77 3.22 3.36
CA GLU A 112 2.91 2.58 2.38
C GLU A 112 3.10 3.23 1.01
N LYS A 113 3.39 2.39 0.01
CA LYS A 113 3.70 2.82 -1.36
C LYS A 113 2.60 2.47 -2.36
N THR A 114 1.44 1.99 -1.89
CA THR A 114 0.33 1.61 -2.75
C THR A 114 -1.02 2.15 -2.28
N ILE A 115 -1.94 2.40 -3.23
CA ILE A 115 -3.33 2.78 -2.91
C ILE A 115 -4.03 1.68 -2.10
N ARG A 116 -3.72 0.41 -2.41
CA ARG A 116 -4.32 -0.73 -1.73
C ARG A 116 -3.89 -0.78 -0.26
N GLY A 117 -2.61 -0.67 0.03
CA GLY A 117 -2.14 -0.68 1.40
C GLY A 117 -2.60 0.56 2.17
N ALA A 118 -2.71 1.72 1.52
CA ALA A 118 -3.26 2.93 2.14
C ALA A 118 -4.71 2.69 2.61
N ARG A 119 -5.52 2.01 1.80
CA ARG A 119 -6.88 1.61 2.17
C ARG A 119 -6.92 0.59 3.31
N ILE A 120 -5.96 -0.35 3.35
CA ILE A 120 -5.86 -1.34 4.43
C ILE A 120 -5.53 -0.64 5.74
N LEU A 121 -4.52 0.22 5.74
CA LEU A 121 -4.11 1.01 6.90
C LEU A 121 -5.28 1.80 7.49
N ILE A 122 -6.01 2.53 6.65
CA ILE A 122 -7.20 3.28 7.08
C ILE A 122 -8.24 2.35 7.70
N LYS A 123 -8.47 1.18 7.10
CA LYS A 123 -9.44 0.20 7.62
C LYS A 123 -8.99 -0.37 8.97
N GLU A 124 -7.70 -0.46 9.24
CA GLU A 124 -7.16 -0.88 10.53
C GLU A 124 -7.31 0.22 11.59
N LEU A 125 -7.06 1.47 11.23
CA LEU A 125 -7.26 2.63 12.09
C LEU A 125 -8.75 2.85 12.44
N GLU A 126 -9.65 2.68 11.46
CA GLU A 126 -11.10 2.76 11.66
C GLU A 126 -11.59 1.69 12.64
N ASP A 127 -11.10 0.46 12.54
CA ASP A 127 -11.44 -0.62 13.46
C ASP A 127 -10.88 -0.34 14.86
N ALA A 128 -9.63 0.13 14.97
CA ALA A 128 -9.00 0.44 16.26
C ALA A 128 -9.71 1.56 17.03
N SER A 129 -10.32 2.52 16.32
CA SER A 129 -10.95 3.70 16.92
C SER A 129 -12.39 3.48 17.39
N ASN A 130 -12.99 2.31 17.12
CA ASN A 130 -14.41 2.07 17.33
C ASN A 130 -14.61 0.96 18.38
N PRO A 131 -15.03 1.28 19.63
CA PRO A 131 -15.13 0.32 20.74
C PRO A 131 -16.25 -0.71 20.57
N ASN A 132 -17.17 -0.48 19.62
CA ASN A 132 -18.18 -1.44 19.17
C ASN A 132 -17.85 -2.09 17.82
N SER A 133 -16.67 -1.82 17.24
CA SER A 133 -16.18 -2.72 16.20
C SER A 133 -15.97 -4.07 16.88
N LYS A 134 -16.76 -5.05 16.45
CA LYS A 134 -16.53 -6.43 16.84
C LYS A 134 -15.05 -6.71 16.58
N THR A 135 -14.32 -6.97 17.65
CA THR A 135 -13.02 -7.63 17.65
C THR A 135 -13.12 -8.78 16.64
N GLY A 136 -12.52 -8.60 15.46
CA GLY A 136 -13.03 -9.34 14.31
C GLY A 136 -12.29 -9.19 13.00
N LYS A 137 -11.00 -8.82 13.00
CA LYS A 137 -10.10 -9.09 11.87
C LYS A 137 -9.06 -10.17 12.19
N ASN A 138 -9.49 -11.19 12.92
CA ASN A 138 -9.10 -12.57 12.64
C ASN A 138 -10.23 -13.32 11.88
N GLN A 139 -11.16 -12.61 11.24
CA GLN A 139 -12.32 -13.22 10.55
C GLN A 139 -12.06 -13.64 9.10
N ASN A 140 -10.83 -13.58 8.59
CA ASN A 140 -10.49 -14.30 7.34
C ASN A 140 -10.21 -15.79 7.57
N LYS A 141 -10.24 -16.30 8.81
CA LYS A 141 -10.18 -17.74 9.10
C LYS A 141 -11.45 -18.32 9.71
N GLN A 142 -12.32 -17.54 10.37
CA GLN A 142 -13.46 -18.12 11.10
C GLN A 142 -14.83 -18.06 10.38
N LYS A 143 -15.07 -17.14 9.44
CA LYS A 143 -16.28 -17.24 8.59
C LYS A 143 -16.18 -18.32 7.51
N LEU A 144 -14.96 -18.80 7.23
CA LEU A 144 -14.71 -19.82 6.22
C LEU A 144 -14.96 -21.26 6.70
N PHE A 145 -15.42 -21.48 7.95
CA PHE A 145 -15.65 -22.85 8.42
C PHE A 145 -17.06 -23.39 8.13
N ASP A 146 -18.04 -22.52 7.88
CA ASP A 146 -19.41 -22.94 7.57
C ASP A 146 -19.71 -22.96 6.05
N GLU A 147 -19.11 -22.06 5.28
CA GLU A 147 -19.31 -21.96 3.82
C GLU A 147 -18.88 -23.24 3.07
N PRO A 148 -17.67 -23.81 3.29
CA PRO A 148 -17.22 -24.97 2.54
C PRO A 148 -17.99 -26.25 2.91
N LYS A 149 -18.38 -26.40 4.18
CA LYS A 149 -19.23 -27.51 4.64
C LYS A 149 -20.63 -27.40 4.06
N MET A 150 -21.19 -26.20 3.96
CA MET A 150 -22.48 -25.96 3.32
C MET A 150 -22.42 -26.34 1.83
N TYR A 151 -21.43 -25.87 1.08
CA TYR A 151 -21.26 -26.25 -0.34
C TYR A 151 -20.97 -27.74 -0.52
N TYR A 152 -20.27 -28.36 0.43
CA TYR A 152 -20.07 -29.81 0.42
C TYR A 152 -21.36 -30.59 0.69
N LYS A 153 -22.23 -30.13 1.60
CA LYS A 153 -23.56 -30.71 1.79
C LYS A 153 -24.42 -30.56 0.54
N LYS A 154 -24.38 -29.41 -0.13
CA LYS A 154 -25.05 -29.17 -1.43
C LYS A 154 -24.50 -30.09 -2.53
N PHE A 155 -23.18 -30.30 -2.56
CA PHE A 155 -22.55 -31.26 -3.46
C PHE A 155 -23.10 -32.67 -3.23
N LEU A 156 -23.20 -33.11 -1.96
CA LEU A 156 -23.71 -34.43 -1.60
C LEU A 156 -25.21 -34.59 -1.89
N SER A 157 -26.02 -33.53 -1.81
CA SER A 157 -27.44 -33.55 -2.17
C SER A 157 -27.70 -33.52 -3.69
N GLY A 158 -26.65 -33.41 -4.52
CA GLY A 158 -26.77 -33.38 -5.98
C GLY A 158 -27.12 -32.01 -6.56
N GLU A 159 -27.08 -30.93 -5.76
CA GLU A 159 -27.33 -29.58 -6.24
C GLU A 159 -26.23 -29.09 -7.21
N LYS A 160 -26.63 -28.29 -8.21
CA LYS A 160 -25.69 -27.69 -9.16
C LYS A 160 -24.91 -26.56 -8.49
N LEU A 161 -23.61 -26.77 -8.32
CA LEU A 161 -22.67 -25.77 -7.82
C LEU A 161 -22.12 -24.91 -8.96
N SER A 162 -21.93 -23.62 -8.68
CA SER A 162 -21.19 -22.68 -9.51
C SER A 162 -19.69 -22.99 -9.53
N THR A 163 -18.96 -22.40 -10.47
CA THR A 163 -17.50 -22.60 -10.63
C THR A 163 -16.72 -22.18 -9.38
N SER A 164 -17.14 -21.10 -8.72
CA SER A 164 -16.52 -20.64 -7.47
C SER A 164 -16.76 -21.63 -6.33
N GLU A 165 -18.00 -22.11 -6.17
CA GLU A 165 -18.37 -23.05 -5.11
C GLU A 165 -17.68 -24.41 -5.28
N LYS A 166 -17.56 -24.91 -6.52
CA LYS A 166 -16.79 -26.13 -6.84
C LYS A 166 -15.32 -26.00 -6.43
N ARG A 167 -14.71 -24.82 -6.64
CA ARG A 167 -13.33 -24.55 -6.22
C ARG A 167 -13.21 -24.57 -4.70
N THR A 168 -14.17 -23.99 -3.99
CA THR A 168 -14.24 -24.01 -2.52
C THR A 168 -14.37 -25.43 -1.96
N VAL A 169 -15.27 -26.25 -2.52
CA VAL A 169 -15.44 -27.66 -2.11
C VAL A 169 -14.16 -28.47 -2.37
N LYS A 170 -13.51 -28.27 -3.52
CA LYS A 170 -12.25 -28.96 -3.85
C LYS A 170 -11.12 -28.63 -2.88
N LEU A 171 -11.01 -27.37 -2.46
CA LEU A 171 -10.02 -26.95 -1.46
C LEU A 171 -10.34 -27.53 -0.08
N TYR A 172 -11.61 -27.53 0.32
CA TYR A 172 -12.07 -28.12 1.57
C TYR A 172 -11.73 -29.61 1.67
N LEU A 173 -12.06 -30.39 0.64
CA LEU A 173 -11.79 -31.84 0.63
C LEU A 173 -10.29 -32.14 0.67
N LYS A 174 -9.45 -31.34 -0.01
CA LYS A 174 -7.99 -31.48 0.08
C LYS A 174 -7.46 -31.24 1.49
N SER A 175 -7.94 -30.19 2.16
CA SER A 175 -7.56 -29.89 3.53
C SER A 175 -8.03 -30.97 4.50
N GLU A 176 -9.23 -31.55 4.29
CA GLU A 176 -9.72 -32.64 5.14
C GLU A 176 -8.87 -33.91 5.00
N ILE A 177 -8.40 -34.22 3.78
CA ILE A 177 -7.46 -35.32 3.54
C ILE A 177 -6.14 -35.09 4.30
N GLU A 178 -5.58 -33.89 4.24
CA GLU A 178 -4.34 -33.57 4.97
C GLU A 178 -4.54 -33.70 6.49
N ASN A 179 -5.63 -33.15 7.03
CA ASN A 179 -5.96 -33.27 8.45
C ASN A 179 -6.09 -34.74 8.91
N ILE A 180 -6.68 -35.61 8.09
CA ILE A 180 -6.79 -37.04 8.38
C ILE A 180 -5.41 -37.70 8.38
N LYS A 181 -4.56 -37.38 7.38
CA LYS A 181 -3.18 -37.89 7.31
C LYS A 181 -2.38 -37.50 8.53
N ASP A 182 -2.44 -36.24 8.96
CA ASP A 182 -1.71 -35.76 10.13
C ASP A 182 -2.15 -36.46 11.41
N LYS A 183 -3.46 -36.66 11.58
CA LYS A 183 -4.01 -37.43 12.72
C LYS A 183 -3.56 -38.89 12.69
N MET A 184 -3.52 -39.51 11.51
CA MET A 184 -3.03 -40.89 11.36
C MET A 184 -1.53 -40.97 11.66
N ASN A 185 -0.72 -40.07 11.12
CA ASN A 185 0.71 -40.00 11.37
C ASN A 185 1.01 -39.80 12.86
N ALA A 186 0.25 -38.93 13.54
CA ALA A 186 0.37 -38.76 14.98
C ALA A 186 0.05 -40.04 15.77
N LYS A 187 -0.95 -40.83 15.32
CA LYS A 187 -1.26 -42.14 15.92
C LYS A 187 -0.15 -43.16 15.65
N ILE A 188 0.36 -43.23 14.42
CA ILE A 188 1.47 -44.11 14.03
C ILE A 188 2.70 -43.80 14.87
N ASN A 189 3.04 -42.52 15.04
CA ASN A 189 4.19 -42.10 15.87
C ASN A 189 4.02 -42.50 17.34
N LYS A 190 2.82 -42.42 17.89
CA LYS A 190 2.54 -42.91 19.25
C LYS A 190 2.77 -44.41 19.37
N ILE A 191 2.28 -45.19 18.41
CA ILE A 191 2.45 -46.64 18.38
C ILE A 191 3.94 -47.00 18.23
N ASN A 192 4.66 -46.35 17.32
CA ASN A 192 6.10 -46.57 17.14
C ASN A 192 6.90 -46.23 18.40
N ASN A 193 6.53 -45.18 19.12
CA ASN A 193 7.15 -44.82 20.41
C ASN A 193 6.85 -45.86 21.51
N HIS A 194 5.70 -46.54 21.46
CA HIS A 194 5.42 -47.66 22.35
C HIS A 194 6.25 -48.89 21.95
N ILE A 195 6.36 -49.18 20.64
CA ILE A 195 7.18 -50.27 20.12
C ILE A 195 8.66 -50.08 20.47
N SER A 196 9.21 -48.87 20.38
CA SER A 196 10.62 -48.61 20.71
C SER A 196 10.97 -48.74 22.19
N LYS A 197 9.96 -48.90 23.05
CA LYS A 197 10.10 -49.13 24.50
C LYS A 197 9.95 -50.61 24.89
N LEU A 198 9.59 -51.46 23.93
CA LEU A 198 9.66 -52.92 24.05
C LEU A 198 11.04 -53.38 23.58
#